data_AF-A0ABD0RCB3-F1
#
_entry.id   AF-A0ABD0RCB3-F1
#
_cell.length_a   1.000
_cell.length_b   1.000
_cell.length_c   1.000
_cell.angle_alpha   90.00
_cell.angle_beta   90.00
_cell.angle_gamma   90.00
#
_symmetry.space_group_name_H-M   'P 1'
#
loop_
_entity.id
_entity.type
_entity.pdbx_description
1 polymer ?
#
loop_
_entity_poly.entity_id
_entity_poly.type
_entity_poly.pdbx_seq_one_letter_code
_entity_poly.pdbx_strand_id
1 'polypeptide(L)' 'TPLMMACTRRNLEVILELLNHCADPMLQNKDGWNSFHIACREGDPAIIHHLLLAKPE' A
#
# COMPACT_ATOMS: atom_id res chain seq x y z
N THR A 1 -3.47 2.29 -8.12
CA THR A 1 -2.53 3.43 -7.97
C THR A 1 -1.10 2.92 -8.02
N PRO A 2 -0.07 3.77 -8.19
CA PRO A 2 1.32 3.35 -8.06
C PRO A 2 1.60 2.60 -6.74
N LEU A 3 0.98 3.04 -5.64
CA LEU A 3 1.10 2.39 -4.33
C LEU A 3 0.58 0.94 -4.32
N MET A 4 -0.59 0.68 -4.93
CA MET A 4 -1.09 -0.70 -5.11
C MET A 4 -0.14 -1.56 -5.93
N MET A 5 0.45 -1.02 -7.01
CA MET A 5 1.40 -1.76 -7.84
C MET A 5 2.68 -2.10 -7.06
N ALA A 6 3.16 -1.19 -6.22
CA ALA A 6 4.30 -1.42 -5.34
C ALA A 6 4.00 -2.53 -4.31
N CYS A 7 2.77 -2.59 -3.79
CA CYS A 7 2.31 -3.67 -2.90
C CYS A 7 2.33 -5.04 -3.61
N THR A 8 1.83 -5.14 -4.85
CA THR A 8 1.90 -6.38 -5.66
C THR A 8 3.34 -6.84 -5.89
N ARG A 9 4.28 -5.89 -6.06
CA ARG A 9 5.71 -6.18 -6.26
C ARG A 9 6.46 -6.43 -4.95
N ARG A 10 5.81 -6.26 -3.79
CA ARG A 10 6.39 -6.36 -2.45
C ARG A 10 7.66 -5.51 -2.28
N ASN A 11 7.69 -4.34 -2.91
CA ASN A 11 8.84 -3.45 -2.84
C ASN A 11 8.62 -2.40 -1.74
N LEU A 12 9.14 -2.68 -0.54
CA LEU A 12 8.97 -1.82 0.63
C LEU A 12 9.55 -0.41 0.43
N GLU A 13 10.72 -0.29 -0.22
CA GLU A 13 11.38 1.00 -0.44
C GLU A 13 10.49 1.95 -1.26
N VAL A 14 9.92 1.45 -2.36
CA VAL A 14 9.00 2.22 -3.19
C VAL A 14 7.69 2.53 -2.45
N ILE A 15 7.20 1.62 -1.61
CA ILE A 15 6.00 1.86 -0.80
C ILE A 15 6.24 3.03 0.17
N LEU A 16 7.37 3.04 0.87
CA LEU A 16 7.71 4.12 1.79
C LEU A 16 7.88 5.45 1.07
N GLU A 17 8.55 5.46 -0.08
CA GLU A 17 8.73 6.68 -0.88
C GLU A 17 7.37 7.27 -1.33
N LEU A 18 6.46 6.41 -1.79
CA LEU A 18 5.12 6.85 -2.19
C LEU A 18 4.32 7.38 -1.00
N LEU A 19 4.38 6.72 0.16
CA LEU A 19 3.72 7.20 1.38
C LEU A 19 4.29 8.54 1.86
N ASN A 20 5.61 8.74 1.78
CA ASN A 20 6.27 10.02 2.07
C ASN A 20 5.80 11.15 1.14
N HIS A 21 5.43 10.81 -0.09
CA HIS A 21 4.85 11.72 -1.07
C HIS A 21 3.30 11.81 -1.00
N CYS A 22 2.72 11.54 0.17
CA CYS A 22 1.29 11.63 0.44
C CYS A 22 0.42 10.74 -0.47
N ALA A 23 0.94 9.60 -0.94
CA ALA A 23 0.12 8.65 -1.66
C ALA A 23 -0.98 8.09 -0.73
N ASP A 24 -2.24 8.29 -1.09
CA ASP A 24 -3.37 7.83 -0.31
C ASP A 24 -3.49 6.29 -0.36
N PRO A 25 -3.28 5.58 0.78
CA PRO A 25 -3.40 4.14 0.84
C PRO A 25 -4.85 3.65 0.77
N MET A 26 -5.84 4.53 1.00
CA MET A 26 -7.27 4.25 1.07
C MET A 26 -7.97 4.26 -0.28
N LEU A 27 -7.33 4.81 -1.33
CA LEU A 27 -7.88 4.77 -2.69
C LEU A 27 -8.24 3.33 -3.08
N GLN A 28 -9.44 3.16 -3.63
CA GLN A 28 -9.95 1.87 -4.07
C GLN A 28 -9.90 1.75 -5.60
N ASN A 29 -9.57 0.55 -6.09
CA ASN A 29 -9.70 0.22 -7.51
C ASN A 29 -11.16 -0.15 -7.85
N LYS A 30 -11.41 -0.58 -9.10
CA LYS A 30 -12.75 -0.98 -9.59
C LYS A 30 -13.35 -2.19 -8.85
N ASP A 31 -12.52 -2.97 -8.17
CA ASP A 31 -12.92 -4.15 -7.39
C ASP A 31 -13.12 -3.80 -5.90
N GLY A 32 -13.01 -2.53 -5.52
CA GLY A 32 -13.07 -2.08 -4.12
C GLY A 32 -11.79 -2.33 -3.32
N TRP A 33 -10.69 -2.73 -3.96
CA TRP A 33 -9.43 -3.04 -3.29
C TRP A 33 -8.55 -1.81 -3.13
N ASN A 34 -7.99 -1.63 -1.94
CA ASN A 34 -7.01 -0.60 -1.63
C ASN A 34 -5.60 -1.22 -1.50
N SER A 35 -4.60 -0.40 -1.19
CA SER A 35 -3.20 -0.83 -1.02
C SER A 35 -3.06 -1.93 0.03
N PHE A 36 -3.80 -1.80 1.13
CA PHE A 36 -3.78 -2.74 2.24
C PHE A 36 -4.35 -4.12 1.84
N HIS A 37 -5.46 -4.17 1.10
CA HIS A 37 -6.01 -5.42 0.58
C HIS A 37 -5.01 -6.16 -0.31
N ILE A 38 -4.31 -5.43 -1.18
CA ILE A 38 -3.26 -6.01 -2.04
C ILE A 38 -2.11 -6.55 -1.18
N ALA A 39 -1.60 -5.78 -0.22
CA ALA A 39 -0.51 -6.21 0.65
C ALA A 39 -0.87 -7.47 1.47
N CYS A 40 -2.09 -7.54 1.99
CA CYS A 40 -2.60 -8.73 2.69
C CYS A 40 -2.64 -9.97 1.80
N ARG A 41 -3.01 -9.81 0.51
CA ARG A 41 -2.99 -10.92 -0.46
C ARG A 41 -1.57 -11.43 -0.72
N GLU A 42 -0.61 -10.53 -0.87
CA GLU A 42 0.79 -10.91 -1.13
C GLU A 42 1.50 -11.45 0.11
N GLY A 43 0.98 -11.17 1.31
CA GLY A 43 1.37 -11.84 2.56
C GLY A 43 2.71 -11.37 3.15
N ASP A 44 3.10 -10.12 2.94
CA ASP A 44 4.33 -9.55 3.51
C ASP A 44 4.06 -8.75 4.80
N PRO A 45 4.39 -9.27 6.00
CA PRO A 45 4.03 -8.63 7.26
C PRO A 45 4.64 -7.25 7.45
N ALA A 46 5.84 -6.99 6.92
CA ALA A 46 6.48 -5.70 7.04
C ALA A 46 5.70 -4.63 6.29
N ILE A 47 5.28 -4.94 5.05
CA ILE A 47 4.47 -4.05 4.23
C ILE A 47 3.10 -3.81 4.86
N ILE A 48 2.45 -4.87 5.33
CA ILE A 48 1.14 -4.78 6.01
C ILE A 48 1.25 -3.85 7.23
N HIS A 49 2.30 -3.99 8.03
CA HIS A 49 2.54 -3.14 9.19
C HIS A 49 2.74 -1.67 8.80
N HIS A 50 3.52 -1.38 7.76
CA HIS A 50 3.71 0.00 7.29
C HIS A 50 2.43 0.63 6.76
N LEU A 51 1.62 -0.10 5.97
CA LEU A 51 0.35 0.39 5.47
C LEU A 51 -0.70 0.56 6.57
N LEU A 52 -0.65 -0.24 7.63
CA LEU A 52 -1.54 -0.09 8.79
C LEU A 52 -1.24 1.20 9.58
N LEU A 53 0.04 1.59 9.64
CA LEU A 53 0.48 2.82 10.29
C LEU A 53 0.31 4.06 9.41
N ALA A 54 0.20 3.88 8.10
CA ALA A 54 -0.08 4.95 7.15
C ALA A 54 -1.51 5.47 7.34
N LYS A 55 -1.68 6.50 8.16
CA LYS A 55 -2.93 7.24 8.27
C LYS A 55 -3.01 8.27 7.15
N PRO A 56 -4.11 8.34 6.38
CA PRO A 56 -4.41 9.54 5.62
C PRO A 56 -4.73 10.65 6.63
N GLU A 57 -4.02 11.78 6.54
CA GLU A 57 -4.44 13.04 7.17
C GLU A 57 -5.60 13.67 6.39
#